data_AF-A0A3B9P7W9-F1
#
_entry.id   AF-A0A3B9P7W9-F1
#
_cell.length_a   1.000
_cell.length_b   1.000
_cell.length_c   1.000
_cell.angle_alpha   90.00
_cell.angle_beta   90.00
_cell.angle_gamma   90.00
#
_symmetry.space_group_name_H-M   'P 1'
#
loop_
_entity.id
_entity.type
_entity.pdbx_description
1 polymer ?
#
loop_
_entity_poly.entity_id
_entity_poly.type
_entity_poly.pdbx_seq_one_letter_code
_entity_poly.pdbx_strand_id
1 'polypeptide(L)'
;MLLDKRHFQLGLRKLELKQEKDEFGESFTFVVNDVPIFAKGSNWIPADTFPTRITRKDLDRLLGDAVRANHNMIRVWGGGFYESEDFYDLCDQYGILVWQDFTFACSVYPLNDPEFLENVHQEVIENVSRIRHRASLALWCGNNEMDMGWEIWGWKAEEMQKYLAPYKTFFYETLPGWLKALDPDTPYWYSSPSSGRPFENSNSNEMGDAHYWDVWHGGNPFSAYREQYPRFMSEFGFQSLPPLKTIKTYADEDHWNLTDYLIEHHQRSPYASAMFMAQMALHFMMPVDFPSLVYLTMVLQAEGIRYGVEHWRRNRHRVSGTLYWQLNDCWPVASWSSLDYFGRWKALHYESRRFYAPLLLSIEDDQQNASMKLHITSDLQNSWEGKMVWRLMRLDGEVLESGELEVFAQPLSSAMVFEKTFGDLALQERRETVFAAQLIQEDQVQSTQLATFVPNKHLQLVNPQLKAYLRQIEQGECVIEVEAGYLARFVELSLDDADVVFSDNYFDVLPGETLRVTCPMPEGWSIDDMARSLTVFSLYDSFA
;
A
#
# COMPACT_ATOMS: atom_id res chain seq x y z
N MET A 1 40.56 -3.65 34.48
CA MET A 1 39.72 -4.75 33.95
C MET A 1 38.39 -4.14 33.55
N LEU A 2 37.94 -4.34 32.32
CA LEU A 2 36.61 -3.93 31.88
C LEU A 2 35.59 -4.87 32.56
N LEU A 3 34.64 -4.31 33.32
CA LEU A 3 33.67 -5.08 34.12
C LEU A 3 32.34 -5.30 33.41
N ASP A 4 31.93 -4.38 32.54
CA ASP A 4 30.74 -4.47 31.68
C ASP A 4 30.93 -3.56 30.45
N LYS A 5 30.25 -3.89 29.34
CA LYS A 5 30.23 -3.10 28.11
C LYS A 5 28.91 -3.32 27.38
N ARG A 6 28.30 -2.22 26.92
CA ARG A 6 27.14 -2.23 26.01
C ARG A 6 27.45 -1.40 24.77
N HIS A 7 26.83 -1.76 23.66
CA HIS A 7 26.93 -1.05 22.39
C HIS A 7 25.53 -0.72 21.89
N PHE A 8 25.39 0.49 21.36
CA PHE A 8 24.15 0.97 20.76
C PHE A 8 24.50 1.59 19.41
N GLN A 9 23.68 1.31 18.40
CA GLN A 9 23.68 2.06 17.14
C GLN A 9 22.71 3.23 17.32
N LEU A 10 23.15 4.44 17.01
CA LEU A 10 22.36 5.66 17.19
C LEU A 10 22.29 6.43 15.87
N GLY A 11 21.09 6.88 15.50
CA GLY A 11 20.87 7.85 14.43
C GLY A 11 20.57 9.22 15.03
N LEU A 12 21.39 10.21 14.72
CA LEU A 12 21.15 11.58 15.18
C LEU A 12 20.10 12.23 14.27
N ARG A 13 18.89 12.40 14.80
CA ARG A 13 17.77 13.03 14.11
C ARG A 13 16.87 13.77 15.09
N LYS A 14 16.25 14.83 14.58
CA LYS A 14 15.09 15.47 15.20
C LYS A 14 13.85 14.91 14.52
N LEU A 15 12.89 14.40 15.30
CA LEU A 15 11.61 13.89 14.80
C LEU A 15 10.49 14.47 15.66
N GLU A 16 9.52 15.09 15.02
CA GLU A 16 8.36 15.69 15.68
C GLU A 16 7.07 15.26 14.96
N LEU A 17 6.01 14.99 15.73
CA LEU A 17 4.65 14.92 15.20
C LEU A 17 3.99 16.30 15.37
N LYS A 18 3.78 17.01 14.27
CA LYS A 18 3.15 18.33 14.26
C LYS A 18 1.64 18.24 14.18
N GLN A 19 1.00 18.84 15.19
CA GLN A 19 -0.44 19.00 15.32
C GLN A 19 -0.78 20.48 15.49
N GLU A 20 -0.73 21.22 14.38
CA GLU A 20 -0.95 22.66 14.34
C GLU A 20 -2.30 22.95 13.69
N LYS A 21 -3.02 23.96 14.19
CA LYS A 21 -4.30 24.38 13.59
C LYS A 21 -4.05 25.04 12.22
N ASP A 22 -4.87 24.68 11.24
CA ASP A 22 -4.88 25.26 9.90
C ASP A 22 -6.31 25.37 9.34
N GLU A 23 -6.44 25.69 8.05
CA GLU A 23 -7.73 25.84 7.39
C GLU A 23 -8.53 24.53 7.25
N PHE A 24 -7.90 23.37 7.48
CA PHE A 24 -8.52 22.04 7.39
C PHE A 24 -8.78 21.41 8.76
N GLY A 25 -8.51 22.12 9.86
CA GLY A 25 -8.65 21.63 11.24
C GLY A 25 -7.33 21.65 11.99
N GLU A 26 -6.78 20.48 12.34
CA GLU A 26 -5.47 20.32 12.98
C GLU A 26 -4.60 19.31 12.23
N SER A 27 -3.36 19.67 11.90
CA SER A 27 -2.46 18.81 11.13
C SER A 27 -2.12 17.50 11.86
N PHE A 28 -1.61 16.52 11.11
CA PHE A 28 -1.00 15.31 11.67
C PHE A 28 0.22 14.97 10.80
N THR A 29 1.32 15.67 11.01
CA THR A 29 2.46 15.65 10.08
C THR A 29 3.74 15.26 10.79
N PHE A 30 4.40 14.21 10.33
CA PHE A 30 5.74 13.88 10.78
C PHE A 30 6.77 14.83 10.16
N VAL A 31 7.67 15.37 10.98
CA VAL A 31 8.73 16.27 10.57
C VAL A 31 10.07 15.70 11.00
N VAL A 32 10.92 15.35 10.03
CA VAL A 32 12.24 14.76 10.26
C VAL A 32 13.31 15.76 9.86
N ASN A 33 14.17 16.16 10.80
CA ASN A 33 15.21 17.17 10.59
C ASN A 33 14.68 18.44 9.92
N ASP A 34 13.56 18.94 10.44
CA ASP A 34 12.84 20.12 9.95
C ASP A 34 12.23 19.99 8.53
N VAL A 35 12.21 18.78 7.97
CA VAL A 35 11.54 18.46 6.70
C VAL A 35 10.21 17.76 6.97
N PRO A 36 9.05 18.34 6.59
CA PRO A 36 7.77 17.66 6.68
C PRO A 36 7.72 16.53 5.64
N ILE A 37 7.54 15.30 6.11
CA ILE A 37 7.46 14.14 5.24
C ILE A 37 6.00 13.77 5.00
N PHE A 38 5.68 13.38 3.77
CA PHE A 38 4.47 12.61 3.52
C PHE A 38 4.76 11.16 3.90
N ALA A 39 4.06 10.62 4.89
CA ALA A 39 4.26 9.23 5.28
C ALA A 39 3.69 8.29 4.20
N LYS A 40 4.52 7.38 3.72
CA LYS A 40 4.21 6.43 2.66
C LYS A 40 4.51 5.04 3.18
N GLY A 41 3.50 4.21 3.28
CA GLY A 41 3.73 2.81 3.54
C GLY A 41 2.47 2.05 3.88
N SER A 42 2.58 1.22 4.92
CA SER A 42 1.59 0.21 5.25
C SER A 42 1.66 -0.26 6.70
N ASN A 43 0.65 -1.02 7.09
CA ASN A 43 0.56 -1.68 8.39
C ASN A 43 1.27 -3.04 8.37
N TRP A 44 2.11 -3.29 9.37
CA TRP A 44 2.85 -4.52 9.60
C TRP A 44 2.13 -5.39 10.62
N ILE A 45 2.02 -6.67 10.28
CA ILE A 45 1.55 -7.73 11.19
C ILE A 45 2.67 -8.76 11.37
N PRO A 46 2.58 -9.70 12.33
CA PRO A 46 3.55 -10.79 12.45
C PRO A 46 3.85 -11.49 11.12
N ALA A 47 5.12 -11.71 10.81
CA ALA A 47 5.53 -12.34 9.55
C ALA A 47 5.33 -13.87 9.53
N ASP A 48 4.99 -14.49 10.68
CA ASP A 48 4.66 -15.91 10.80
C ASP A 48 3.69 -16.10 11.98
N THR A 49 2.78 -17.07 11.85
CA THR A 49 1.90 -17.55 12.92
C THR A 49 2.70 -18.13 14.10
N PHE A 50 3.91 -18.61 13.83
CA PHE A 50 4.89 -19.09 14.79
C PHE A 50 6.06 -18.10 14.87
N PRO A 51 6.01 -17.09 15.75
CA PRO A 51 6.98 -15.98 15.75
C PRO A 51 8.43 -16.43 15.92
N THR A 52 8.65 -17.57 16.59
CA THR A 52 9.98 -18.16 16.81
C THR A 52 10.65 -18.71 15.56
N ARG A 53 9.95 -18.76 14.42
CA ARG A 53 10.52 -19.15 13.11
C ARG A 53 11.03 -17.97 12.30
N ILE A 54 10.61 -16.76 12.64
CA ILE A 54 10.97 -15.55 11.92
C ILE A 54 12.47 -15.32 12.06
N THR A 55 13.19 -15.26 10.94
CA THR A 55 14.61 -14.97 10.93
C THR A 55 14.88 -13.53 10.51
N ARG A 56 16.07 -13.00 10.84
CA ARG A 56 16.55 -11.71 10.31
C ARG A 56 16.47 -11.65 8.79
N LYS A 57 16.71 -12.76 8.08
CA LYS A 57 16.64 -12.83 6.61
C LYS A 57 15.20 -12.63 6.10
N ASP A 58 14.21 -13.16 6.79
CA ASP A 58 12.80 -12.99 6.42
C ASP A 58 12.38 -11.52 6.59
N LEU A 59 12.78 -10.91 7.72
CA LEU A 59 12.56 -9.49 8.00
C LEU A 59 13.29 -8.59 6.99
N ASP A 60 14.56 -8.89 6.70
CA ASP A 60 15.38 -8.16 5.74
C ASP A 60 14.76 -8.17 4.34
N ARG A 61 14.23 -9.33 3.92
CA ARG A 61 13.50 -9.44 2.66
C ARG A 61 12.26 -8.55 2.66
N LEU A 62 11.36 -8.69 3.63
CA LEU A 62 10.09 -7.97 3.67
C LEU A 62 10.27 -6.45 3.83
N LEU A 63 11.18 -6.01 4.70
CA LEU A 63 11.50 -4.59 4.88
C LEU A 63 12.24 -4.04 3.66
N GLY A 64 13.17 -4.80 3.08
CA GLY A 64 13.85 -4.44 1.84
C GLY A 64 12.88 -4.33 0.66
N ASP A 65 11.83 -5.17 0.61
CA ASP A 65 10.73 -5.05 -0.35
C ASP A 65 9.96 -3.74 -0.16
N ALA A 66 9.60 -3.39 1.09
CA ALA A 66 8.97 -2.11 1.39
C ALA A 66 9.83 -0.90 0.94
N VAL A 67 11.16 -0.95 1.14
CA VAL A 67 12.09 0.06 0.61
C VAL A 67 12.05 0.11 -0.91
N ARG A 68 12.11 -1.04 -1.59
CA ARG A 68 12.01 -1.12 -3.06
C ARG A 68 10.69 -0.55 -3.58
N ALA A 69 9.63 -0.57 -2.77
CA ALA A 69 8.35 0.07 -3.06
C ALA A 69 8.22 1.52 -2.56
N ASN A 70 9.31 2.19 -2.22
CA ASN A 70 9.36 3.60 -1.78
C ASN A 70 8.63 3.88 -0.45
N HIS A 71 8.48 2.87 0.41
CA HIS A 71 7.94 3.08 1.76
C HIS A 71 8.97 3.84 2.61
N ASN A 72 8.49 4.78 3.43
CA ASN A 72 9.29 5.51 4.43
C ASN A 72 8.73 5.37 5.84
N MET A 73 7.59 4.70 6.02
CA MET A 73 6.98 4.44 7.32
C MET A 73 6.25 3.10 7.34
N ILE A 74 6.37 2.39 8.47
CA ILE A 74 5.60 1.18 8.77
C ILE A 74 4.94 1.36 10.14
N ARG A 75 3.67 0.96 10.23
CA ARG A 75 2.96 0.86 11.52
C ARG A 75 2.97 -0.58 12.01
N VAL A 76 3.63 -0.84 13.14
CA VAL A 76 3.58 -2.13 13.85
C VAL A 76 2.27 -2.19 14.61
N TRP A 77 1.29 -2.91 14.05
CA TRP A 77 -0.09 -2.93 14.53
C TRP A 77 -0.26 -3.66 15.87
N GLY A 78 -1.11 -3.11 16.74
CA GLY A 78 -1.23 -3.49 18.15
C GLY A 78 -1.79 -4.88 18.48
N GLY A 79 -2.32 -5.66 17.53
CA GLY A 79 -2.72 -7.04 17.82
C GLY A 79 -1.67 -8.08 17.44
N GLY A 80 -0.46 -7.63 17.06
CA GLY A 80 0.72 -8.47 16.92
C GLY A 80 1.53 -8.54 18.23
N PHE A 81 2.84 -8.37 18.11
CA PHE A 81 3.77 -8.26 19.23
C PHE A 81 4.81 -7.17 18.93
N TYR A 82 5.51 -6.68 19.96
CA TYR A 82 6.69 -5.83 19.73
C TYR A 82 7.77 -6.64 19.01
N GLU A 83 8.21 -6.15 17.88
CA GLU A 83 9.11 -6.89 17.00
C GLU A 83 10.50 -7.14 17.60
N SER A 84 11.27 -8.02 16.95
CA SER A 84 12.64 -8.33 17.37
C SER A 84 13.60 -7.14 17.24
N GLU A 85 14.77 -7.19 17.91
CA GLU A 85 15.83 -6.18 17.70
C GLU A 85 16.29 -6.12 16.23
N ASP A 86 16.28 -7.26 15.53
CA ASP A 86 16.62 -7.35 14.11
C ASP A 86 15.68 -6.52 13.24
N PHE A 87 14.38 -6.49 13.54
CA PHE A 87 13.41 -5.65 12.83
C PHE A 87 13.77 -4.17 12.97
N TYR A 88 13.96 -3.68 14.20
CA TYR A 88 14.27 -2.27 14.44
C TYR A 88 15.66 -1.88 13.90
N ASP A 89 16.65 -2.77 13.99
CA ASP A 89 17.96 -2.61 13.34
C ASP A 89 17.81 -2.39 11.84
N LEU A 90 16.98 -3.19 11.17
CA LEU A 90 16.74 -3.11 9.73
C LEU A 90 15.99 -1.82 9.37
N CYS A 91 14.97 -1.44 10.14
CA CYS A 91 14.28 -0.15 9.96
C CYS A 91 15.24 1.04 10.12
N ASP A 92 16.14 1.00 11.11
CA ASP A 92 17.20 2.00 11.30
C ASP A 92 18.15 2.05 10.09
N GLN A 93 18.54 0.90 9.54
CA GLN A 93 19.45 0.79 8.38
C GLN A 93 18.79 1.25 7.07
N TYR A 94 17.52 0.92 6.89
CA TYR A 94 16.75 1.23 5.68
C TYR A 94 16.14 2.64 5.70
N GLY A 95 16.11 3.30 6.86
CA GLY A 95 15.49 4.62 7.00
C GLY A 95 13.95 4.56 6.94
N ILE A 96 13.36 3.48 7.44
CA ILE A 96 11.91 3.33 7.57
C ILE A 96 11.51 3.79 8.98
N LEU A 97 10.62 4.78 9.06
CA LEU A 97 10.05 5.19 10.33
C LEU A 97 9.09 4.14 10.89
N VAL A 98 9.07 3.98 12.21
CA VAL A 98 8.21 3.03 12.90
C VAL A 98 7.20 3.78 13.75
N TRP A 99 5.93 3.61 13.40
CA TRP A 99 4.80 3.85 14.30
C TRP A 99 4.60 2.56 15.09
N GLN A 100 4.83 2.59 16.40
CA GLN A 100 4.75 1.42 17.28
C GLN A 100 3.48 1.47 18.13
N ASP A 101 2.52 0.59 17.87
CA ASP A 101 1.43 0.37 18.82
C ASP A 101 1.92 -0.42 20.05
N PHE A 102 1.39 -0.14 21.24
CA PHE A 102 1.39 -1.12 22.34
C PHE A 102 0.45 -2.27 21.96
N THR A 103 0.66 -3.46 22.55
CA THR A 103 0.00 -4.69 22.10
C THR A 103 -1.46 -4.83 22.57
N PHE A 104 -2.30 -3.85 22.19
CA PHE A 104 -3.73 -3.78 22.43
C PHE A 104 -4.47 -3.53 21.10
N ALA A 105 -5.48 -4.35 20.78
CA ALA A 105 -6.26 -4.16 19.56
C ALA A 105 -7.69 -4.70 19.68
N CYS A 106 -8.66 -3.91 19.16
CA CYS A 106 -10.04 -4.33 18.84
C CYS A 106 -10.80 -5.06 19.97
N SER A 107 -10.44 -4.87 21.23
CA SER A 107 -11.01 -5.59 22.37
C SER A 107 -11.01 -4.72 23.63
N VAL A 108 -11.81 -5.09 24.62
CA VAL A 108 -11.83 -4.45 25.93
C VAL A 108 -11.01 -5.28 26.92
N TYR A 109 -10.04 -4.63 27.57
CA TYR A 109 -9.07 -5.28 28.46
C TYR A 109 -9.41 -5.00 29.94
N PRO A 110 -8.98 -5.87 30.88
CA PRO A 110 -9.27 -5.75 32.30
C PRO A 110 -8.41 -4.67 33.00
N LEU A 111 -8.52 -3.42 32.56
CA LEU A 111 -7.70 -2.28 33.00
C LEU A 111 -8.04 -1.75 34.40
N ASN A 112 -8.94 -2.43 35.10
CA ASN A 112 -9.29 -2.21 36.50
C ASN A 112 -8.69 -3.28 37.45
N ASP A 113 -8.00 -4.28 36.90
CA ASP A 113 -7.33 -5.32 37.67
C ASP A 113 -5.87 -4.91 37.95
N PRO A 114 -5.47 -4.70 39.22
CA PRO A 114 -4.11 -4.32 39.57
C PRO A 114 -3.04 -5.34 39.15
N GLU A 115 -3.35 -6.64 39.14
CA GLU A 115 -2.38 -7.67 38.75
C GLU A 115 -2.12 -7.61 37.24
N PHE A 116 -3.18 -7.39 36.45
CA PHE A 116 -3.07 -7.15 35.01
C PHE A 116 -2.26 -5.88 34.73
N LEU A 117 -2.55 -4.78 35.41
CA LEU A 117 -1.83 -3.51 35.23
C LEU A 117 -0.35 -3.63 35.58
N GLU A 118 0.00 -4.33 36.66
CA GLU A 118 1.41 -4.55 37.02
C GLU A 118 2.13 -5.39 35.96
N ASN A 119 1.49 -6.43 35.42
CA ASN A 119 2.04 -7.21 34.32
C ASN A 119 2.31 -6.34 33.08
N VAL A 120 1.33 -5.52 32.67
CA VAL A 120 1.48 -4.59 31.55
C VAL A 120 2.56 -3.53 31.84
N HIS A 121 2.68 -3.06 33.08
CA HIS A 121 3.72 -2.10 33.44
C HIS A 121 5.13 -2.67 33.22
N GLN A 122 5.36 -3.94 33.58
CA GLN A 122 6.64 -4.61 33.29
C GLN A 122 6.89 -4.76 31.79
N GLU A 123 5.86 -5.13 31.01
CA GLU A 123 5.94 -5.18 29.54
C GLU A 123 6.35 -3.82 28.94
N VAL A 124 5.76 -2.72 29.43
CA VAL A 124 6.08 -1.35 29.02
C VAL A 124 7.53 -1.00 29.39
N ILE A 125 7.97 -1.30 30.61
CA ILE A 125 9.35 -1.06 31.05
C ILE A 125 10.33 -1.77 30.12
N GLU A 126 10.11 -3.04 29.83
CA GLU A 126 11.01 -3.87 29.02
C GLU A 126 11.06 -3.39 27.56
N ASN A 127 9.91 -3.19 26.93
CA ASN A 127 9.84 -2.86 25.50
C ASN A 127 10.20 -1.41 25.21
N VAL A 128 9.73 -0.44 26.01
CA VAL A 128 10.13 0.96 25.80
C VAL A 128 11.62 1.11 26.06
N SER A 129 12.17 0.50 27.11
CA SER A 129 13.61 0.61 27.41
C SER A 129 14.50 0.05 26.30
N ARG A 130 14.08 -1.03 25.63
CA ARG A 130 14.84 -1.62 24.53
C ARG A 130 14.64 -0.86 23.20
N ILE A 131 13.47 -0.27 22.93
CA ILE A 131 13.15 0.36 21.63
C ILE A 131 13.43 1.88 21.59
N ARG A 132 13.34 2.62 22.71
CA ARG A 132 13.41 4.10 22.71
C ARG A 132 14.65 4.74 22.06
N HIS A 133 15.74 3.98 21.92
CA HIS A 133 16.99 4.48 21.33
C HIS A 133 17.03 4.35 19.80
N ARG A 134 16.03 3.71 19.19
CA ARG A 134 15.95 3.42 17.75
C ARG A 134 15.77 4.71 16.96
N ALA A 135 16.57 4.86 15.90
CA ALA A 135 16.51 6.04 15.06
C ALA A 135 15.19 6.13 14.30
N SER A 136 14.68 4.97 13.88
CA SER A 136 13.42 4.74 13.16
C SER A 136 12.17 5.00 13.98
N LEU A 137 12.20 4.84 15.31
CA LEU A 137 11.02 5.03 16.15
C LEU A 137 10.49 6.47 16.03
N ALA A 138 9.25 6.59 15.55
CA ALA A 138 8.60 7.86 15.23
C ALA A 138 7.41 8.19 16.13
N LEU A 139 6.69 7.16 16.60
CA LEU A 139 5.49 7.31 17.41
C LEU A 139 5.27 6.09 18.28
N TRP A 140 4.84 6.30 19.53
CA TRP A 140 4.17 5.27 20.32
C TRP A 140 2.65 5.49 20.25
N CYS A 141 1.88 4.43 20.01
CA CYS A 141 0.43 4.49 19.97
C CYS A 141 -0.18 3.53 20.98
N GLY A 142 -1.17 3.96 21.76
CA GLY A 142 -1.72 3.18 22.86
C GLY A 142 -2.39 1.88 22.42
N ASN A 143 -3.16 1.89 21.32
CA ASN A 143 -3.90 0.73 20.85
C ASN A 143 -4.43 0.89 19.42
N ASN A 144 -4.92 -0.21 18.85
CA ASN A 144 -5.70 -0.22 17.62
C ASN A 144 -7.23 -0.19 17.88
N GLU A 145 -7.88 0.81 17.30
CA GLU A 145 -9.33 0.99 17.11
C GLU A 145 -10.20 1.03 18.37
N MET A 146 -9.61 1.12 19.56
CA MET A 146 -10.42 1.04 20.77
C MET A 146 -11.26 2.30 21.00
N ASP A 147 -10.77 3.50 20.66
CA ASP A 147 -11.58 4.73 20.69
C ASP A 147 -12.80 4.59 19.77
N MET A 148 -12.58 4.10 18.54
CA MET A 148 -13.65 3.82 17.58
C MET A 148 -14.62 2.75 18.08
N GLY A 149 -14.13 1.69 18.71
CA GLY A 149 -14.95 0.62 19.29
C GLY A 149 -15.92 1.13 20.35
N TRP A 150 -15.45 2.04 21.22
CA TRP A 150 -16.30 2.75 22.18
C TRP A 150 -17.26 3.72 21.51
N GLU A 151 -16.89 4.34 20.40
CA GLU A 151 -17.76 5.29 19.71
C GLU A 151 -18.91 4.61 18.97
N ILE A 152 -18.61 3.61 18.14
CA ILE A 152 -19.50 3.11 17.09
C ILE A 152 -19.69 1.58 17.04
N TRP A 153 -18.90 0.75 17.73
CA TRP A 153 -19.07 -0.72 17.73
C TRP A 153 -20.03 -1.24 18.82
N GLY A 154 -20.72 -0.34 19.51
CA GLY A 154 -21.71 -0.70 20.52
C GLY A 154 -21.16 -0.99 21.92
N TRP A 155 -19.86 -0.76 22.18
CA TRP A 155 -19.28 -0.93 23.53
C TRP A 155 -19.84 0.07 24.56
N LYS A 156 -20.65 1.05 24.16
CA LYS A 156 -21.42 1.90 25.08
C LYS A 156 -22.61 1.20 25.76
N ALA A 157 -22.90 -0.06 25.43
CA ALA A 157 -23.93 -0.85 26.11
C ALA A 157 -23.71 -0.89 27.64
N GLU A 158 -24.80 -0.98 28.41
CA GLU A 158 -24.80 -0.87 29.88
C GLU A 158 -23.81 -1.84 30.54
N GLU A 159 -23.72 -3.06 30.02
CA GLU A 159 -22.84 -4.14 30.51
C GLU A 159 -21.34 -3.80 30.41
N MET A 160 -20.99 -2.94 29.46
CA MET A 160 -19.61 -2.55 29.13
C MET A 160 -19.18 -1.24 29.81
N GLN A 161 -20.14 -0.44 30.32
CA GLN A 161 -19.87 0.87 30.95
C GLN A 161 -18.85 0.80 32.10
N LYS A 162 -18.82 -0.32 32.83
CA LYS A 162 -17.86 -0.55 33.91
C LYS A 162 -16.39 -0.56 33.45
N TYR A 163 -16.12 -0.79 32.16
CA TYR A 163 -14.77 -0.79 31.60
C TYR A 163 -14.36 0.55 30.97
N LEU A 164 -15.30 1.48 30.75
CA LEU A 164 -15.00 2.77 30.09
C LEU A 164 -14.12 3.67 30.95
N ALA A 165 -14.40 3.79 32.24
CA ALA A 165 -13.56 4.60 33.14
C ALA A 165 -12.14 4.03 33.27
N PRO A 166 -11.95 2.72 33.51
CA PRO A 166 -10.62 2.10 33.46
C PRO A 166 -9.88 2.31 32.13
N TYR A 167 -10.57 2.18 30.99
CA TYR A 167 -10.00 2.46 29.68
C TYR A 167 -9.47 3.89 29.58
N LYS A 168 -10.30 4.88 29.96
CA LYS A 168 -9.94 6.31 29.97
C LYS A 168 -8.71 6.58 30.83
N THR A 169 -8.72 6.09 32.06
CA THR A 169 -7.58 6.25 32.98
C THR A 169 -6.32 5.64 32.38
N PHE A 170 -6.42 4.43 31.83
CA PHE A 170 -5.24 3.75 31.35
C PHE A 170 -4.60 4.42 30.12
N PHE A 171 -5.35 4.59 29.03
CA PHE A 171 -4.76 5.04 27.76
C PHE A 171 -4.48 6.54 27.70
N TYR A 172 -5.16 7.36 28.52
CA TYR A 172 -4.97 8.81 28.50
C TYR A 172 -4.15 9.34 29.67
N GLU A 173 -3.95 8.57 30.73
CA GLU A 173 -3.21 9.01 31.93
C GLU A 173 -2.09 8.03 32.31
N THR A 174 -2.42 6.77 32.60
CA THR A 174 -1.47 5.79 33.16
C THR A 174 -0.36 5.42 32.17
N LEU A 175 -0.72 4.90 31.01
CA LEU A 175 0.23 4.48 29.97
C LEU A 175 1.10 5.64 29.46
N PRO A 176 0.56 6.83 29.09
CA PRO A 176 1.40 7.97 28.75
C PRO A 176 2.29 8.43 29.92
N GLY A 177 1.82 8.30 31.17
CA GLY A 177 2.62 8.59 32.35
C GLY A 177 3.84 7.67 32.49
N TRP A 178 3.64 6.36 32.29
CA TRP A 178 4.73 5.37 32.26
C TRP A 178 5.69 5.61 31.11
N LEU A 179 5.16 5.84 29.91
CA LEU A 179 5.95 6.13 28.72
C LEU A 179 6.82 7.38 28.92
N LYS A 180 6.24 8.48 29.40
CA LYS A 180 6.99 9.73 29.63
C LYS A 180 8.15 9.58 30.63
N ALA A 181 8.05 8.64 31.58
CA ALA A 181 9.13 8.35 32.51
C ALA A 181 10.30 7.58 31.85
N LEU A 182 10.03 6.85 30.77
CA LEU A 182 10.99 5.99 30.07
C LEU A 182 11.51 6.61 28.77
N ASP A 183 10.65 7.28 28.00
CA ASP A 183 10.92 7.90 26.71
C ASP A 183 10.13 9.22 26.61
N PRO A 184 10.68 10.32 27.15
CA PRO A 184 10.00 11.62 27.15
C PRO A 184 10.04 12.34 25.79
N ASP A 185 10.85 11.86 24.84
CA ASP A 185 11.15 12.56 23.59
C ASP A 185 10.30 12.07 22.41
N THR A 186 9.86 10.81 22.42
CA THR A 186 9.00 10.25 21.37
C THR A 186 7.52 10.61 21.64
N PRO A 187 6.76 11.09 20.63
CA PRO A 187 5.35 11.41 20.81
C PRO A 187 4.51 10.17 21.14
N TYR A 188 3.40 10.40 21.84
CA TYR A 188 2.40 9.39 22.18
C TYR A 188 1.05 9.72 21.55
N TRP A 189 0.42 8.71 20.96
CA TRP A 189 -0.91 8.76 20.38
C TRP A 189 -1.85 7.81 21.12
N TYR A 190 -3.07 8.22 21.43
CA TYR A 190 -3.91 7.48 22.36
C TYR A 190 -4.46 6.16 21.78
N SER A 191 -4.95 6.22 20.54
CA SER A 191 -5.61 5.13 19.81
C SER A 191 -5.50 5.44 18.32
N SER A 192 -5.44 4.42 17.46
CA SER A 192 -5.46 4.56 16.00
C SER A 192 -6.75 3.90 15.48
N PRO A 193 -7.74 4.63 14.95
CA PRO A 193 -7.73 6.07 14.73
C PRO A 193 -8.15 6.85 15.97
N SER A 194 -7.69 8.09 16.08
CA SER A 194 -8.17 9.07 17.05
C SER A 194 -8.18 10.47 16.45
N SER A 195 -9.00 11.36 17.02
CA SER A 195 -8.95 12.79 16.73
C SER A 195 -7.98 13.54 17.65
N GLY A 196 -7.27 12.83 18.53
CA GLY A 196 -6.52 13.41 19.65
C GLY A 196 -7.44 13.94 20.77
N ARG A 197 -8.76 13.85 20.59
CA ARG A 197 -9.78 14.22 21.56
C ARG A 197 -10.59 12.98 21.92
N PRO A 198 -10.40 12.43 23.13
CA PRO A 198 -11.10 11.24 23.58
C PRO A 198 -12.60 11.21 23.29
N PHE A 199 -13.03 10.24 22.47
CA PHE A 199 -14.42 10.00 22.10
C PHE A 199 -15.12 11.16 21.37
N GLU A 200 -14.35 12.01 20.68
CA GLU A 200 -14.87 13.05 19.80
C GLU A 200 -14.50 12.73 18.34
N ASN A 201 -15.33 11.92 17.69
CA ASN A 201 -15.18 11.56 16.27
C ASN A 201 -13.79 11.01 15.99
N SER A 202 -13.50 9.83 16.54
CA SER A 202 -12.17 9.22 16.49
C SER A 202 -11.66 9.01 15.06
N ASN A 203 -12.56 8.96 14.07
CA ASN A 203 -12.25 8.80 12.65
C ASN A 203 -12.39 10.11 11.84
N SER A 204 -11.97 11.22 12.44
CA SER A 204 -12.21 12.56 11.88
C SER A 204 -11.41 12.83 10.60
N ASN A 205 -12.05 13.52 9.64
CA ASN A 205 -11.35 14.06 8.47
C ASN A 205 -10.62 15.39 8.76
N GLU A 206 -10.79 15.98 9.94
CA GLU A 206 -10.31 17.34 10.26
C GLU A 206 -9.11 17.35 11.22
N MET A 207 -8.89 16.29 11.99
CA MET A 207 -7.80 16.19 12.97
C MET A 207 -7.45 14.73 13.23
N GLY A 208 -6.19 14.46 13.59
CA GLY A 208 -5.71 13.13 13.90
C GLY A 208 -5.61 12.22 12.67
N ASP A 209 -5.77 10.92 12.89
CA ASP A 209 -5.65 9.90 11.87
C ASP A 209 -6.99 9.17 11.62
N ALA A 210 -7.09 8.46 10.49
CA ALA A 210 -8.33 7.81 10.07
C ALA A 210 -8.10 6.38 9.55
N HIS A 211 -9.06 5.52 9.86
CA HIS A 211 -9.24 4.18 9.32
C HIS A 211 -10.49 4.16 8.42
N TYR A 212 -10.31 4.20 7.10
CA TYR A 212 -11.43 4.25 6.16
C TYR A 212 -11.73 2.87 5.56
N TRP A 213 -12.67 2.18 6.20
CA TRP A 213 -13.02 0.80 5.90
C TRP A 213 -14.26 0.61 5.01
N ASP A 214 -14.96 1.68 4.66
CA ASP A 214 -16.24 1.57 3.94
C ASP A 214 -16.10 1.03 2.51
N VAL A 215 -14.93 1.12 1.88
CA VAL A 215 -14.70 0.52 0.55
C VAL A 215 -14.73 -1.00 0.62
N TRP A 216 -14.12 -1.59 1.64
CA TRP A 216 -14.14 -3.04 1.83
C TRP A 216 -15.34 -3.49 2.67
N HIS A 217 -15.38 -3.12 3.95
CA HIS A 217 -16.41 -3.56 4.89
C HIS A 217 -17.79 -2.94 4.61
N GLY A 218 -17.82 -1.70 4.10
CA GLY A 218 -19.07 -1.03 3.70
C GLY A 218 -19.51 -1.36 2.26
N GLY A 219 -18.64 -1.99 1.46
CA GLY A 219 -18.90 -2.31 0.06
C GLY A 219 -19.03 -1.10 -0.88
N ASN A 220 -18.51 0.06 -0.49
CA ASN A 220 -18.48 1.24 -1.35
C ASN A 220 -17.57 1.05 -2.57
N PRO A 221 -17.83 1.76 -3.69
CA PRO A 221 -16.93 1.77 -4.84
C PRO A 221 -15.59 2.44 -4.48
N PHE A 222 -14.53 2.14 -5.25
CA PHE A 222 -13.21 2.76 -5.06
C PHE A 222 -13.22 4.29 -5.15
N SER A 223 -14.16 4.87 -5.91
CA SER A 223 -14.34 6.32 -5.99
C SER A 223 -14.65 6.96 -4.64
N ALA A 224 -15.20 6.22 -3.67
CA ALA A 224 -15.47 6.72 -2.33
C ALA A 224 -14.20 7.16 -1.58
N TYR A 225 -13.03 6.61 -1.93
CA TYR A 225 -11.76 7.13 -1.39
C TYR A 225 -11.52 8.61 -1.76
N ARG A 226 -11.99 9.05 -2.94
CA ARG A 226 -11.84 10.45 -3.40
C ARG A 226 -12.74 11.44 -2.67
N GLU A 227 -13.68 10.94 -1.87
CA GLU A 227 -14.56 11.73 -1.01
C GLU A 227 -13.96 11.94 0.39
N GLN A 228 -12.89 11.22 0.72
CA GLN A 228 -12.22 11.30 2.02
C GLN A 228 -10.99 12.20 1.97
N TYR A 229 -10.83 13.02 3.01
CA TYR A 229 -9.72 13.98 3.14
C TYR A 229 -9.20 14.01 4.59
N PRO A 230 -8.71 12.89 5.13
CA PRO A 230 -8.22 12.87 6.50
C PRO A 230 -6.93 13.67 6.63
N ARG A 231 -6.52 13.96 7.86
CA ARG A 231 -5.22 14.60 8.09
C ARG A 231 -4.08 13.58 7.93
N PHE A 232 -4.37 12.33 8.26
CA PHE A 232 -3.51 11.17 8.02
C PHE A 232 -4.40 9.93 7.84
N MET A 233 -4.14 9.09 6.83
CA MET A 233 -4.86 7.83 6.64
C MET A 233 -3.99 6.67 7.15
N SER A 234 -4.25 6.20 8.37
CA SER A 234 -3.46 5.15 9.04
C SER A 234 -3.93 3.73 8.71
N GLU A 235 -5.19 3.55 8.27
CA GLU A 235 -5.66 2.31 7.67
C GLU A 235 -6.70 2.52 6.57
N PHE A 236 -6.59 1.70 5.54
CA PHE A 236 -7.57 1.48 4.48
C PHE A 236 -7.07 0.28 3.67
N GLY A 237 -7.96 -0.55 3.13
CA GLY A 237 -7.51 -1.77 2.46
C GLY A 237 -8.54 -2.36 1.52
N PHE A 238 -8.06 -3.20 0.60
CA PHE A 238 -8.85 -4.12 -0.20
C PHE A 238 -8.17 -5.49 -0.23
N GLN A 239 -8.91 -6.60 -0.16
CA GLN A 239 -8.30 -7.93 -0.18
C GLN A 239 -7.96 -8.39 -1.60
N SER A 240 -7.09 -9.39 -1.70
CA SER A 240 -6.95 -10.26 -2.87
C SER A 240 -6.74 -11.71 -2.44
N LEU A 241 -6.88 -12.64 -3.38
CA LEU A 241 -6.25 -13.96 -3.24
C LEU A 241 -4.72 -13.80 -3.33
N PRO A 242 -3.92 -14.70 -2.73
CA PRO A 242 -2.48 -14.71 -2.94
C PRO A 242 -2.14 -15.26 -4.34
N PRO A 243 -0.91 -15.05 -4.85
CA PRO A 243 -0.46 -15.64 -6.10
C PRO A 243 -0.77 -17.14 -6.19
N LEU A 244 -1.08 -17.64 -7.39
CA LEU A 244 -1.51 -19.04 -7.56
C LEU A 244 -0.51 -20.06 -7.00
N LYS A 245 0.79 -19.77 -7.08
CA LYS A 245 1.84 -20.60 -6.45
C LYS A 245 1.70 -20.76 -4.95
N THR A 246 1.12 -19.78 -4.27
CA THR A 246 0.85 -19.83 -2.82
C THR A 246 -0.39 -20.66 -2.56
N ILE A 247 -1.42 -20.55 -3.40
CA ILE A 247 -2.62 -21.39 -3.34
C ILE A 247 -2.25 -22.87 -3.51
N LYS A 248 -1.36 -23.18 -4.48
CA LYS A 248 -0.81 -24.53 -4.71
C LYS A 248 -0.13 -25.16 -3.49
N THR A 249 0.18 -24.40 -2.43
CA THR A 249 0.77 -24.94 -1.20
C THR A 249 -0.28 -25.51 -0.22
N TYR A 250 -1.56 -25.16 -0.41
CA TYR A 250 -2.64 -25.58 0.47
C TYR A 250 -3.89 -26.11 -0.25
N ALA A 251 -3.99 -25.96 -1.57
CA ALA A 251 -5.11 -26.44 -2.37
C ALA A 251 -4.65 -26.96 -3.75
N ASP A 252 -5.02 -28.21 -4.04
CA ASP A 252 -4.86 -28.86 -5.35
C ASP A 252 -5.88 -28.31 -6.37
N GLU A 253 -5.68 -28.62 -7.66
CA GLU A 253 -6.49 -28.07 -8.76
C GLU A 253 -7.99 -28.40 -8.67
N ASP A 254 -8.37 -29.52 -8.06
CA ASP A 254 -9.77 -29.90 -7.84
C ASP A 254 -10.47 -29.03 -6.77
N HIS A 255 -9.71 -28.29 -5.98
CA HIS A 255 -10.18 -27.30 -5.03
C HIS A 255 -10.15 -25.85 -5.57
N TRP A 256 -9.74 -25.64 -6.82
CA TRP A 256 -9.64 -24.30 -7.43
C TRP A 256 -11.01 -23.72 -7.79
N ASN A 257 -11.76 -23.37 -6.75
CA ASN A 257 -13.04 -22.69 -6.82
C ASN A 257 -13.14 -21.74 -5.62
N LEU A 258 -13.62 -20.51 -5.87
CA LEU A 258 -13.69 -19.46 -4.84
C LEU A 258 -14.54 -19.85 -3.62
N THR A 259 -15.53 -20.72 -3.80
CA THR A 259 -16.43 -21.20 -2.75
C THR A 259 -16.08 -22.62 -2.28
N ASP A 260 -14.94 -23.17 -2.72
CA ASP A 260 -14.46 -24.43 -2.18
C ASP A 260 -14.06 -24.27 -0.71
N TYR A 261 -14.25 -25.34 0.07
CA TYR A 261 -13.93 -25.37 1.49
C TYR A 261 -12.48 -24.99 1.79
N LEU A 262 -11.48 -25.46 1.03
CA LEU A 262 -10.07 -25.16 1.30
C LEU A 262 -9.74 -23.70 1.00
N ILE A 263 -10.33 -23.13 -0.05
CA ILE A 263 -10.15 -21.72 -0.40
C ILE A 263 -10.82 -20.83 0.66
N GLU A 264 -12.06 -21.13 1.06
CA GLU A 264 -12.76 -20.39 2.12
C GLU A 264 -12.12 -20.58 3.50
N HIS A 265 -11.50 -21.73 3.78
CA HIS A 265 -10.78 -21.94 5.04
C HIS A 265 -9.60 -20.97 5.20
N HIS A 266 -8.96 -20.60 4.09
CA HIS A 266 -7.90 -19.60 4.02
C HIS A 266 -8.42 -18.18 3.74
N GLN A 267 -9.70 -17.93 4.03
CA GLN A 267 -10.34 -16.62 4.08
C GLN A 267 -10.85 -16.36 5.50
N ARG A 268 -10.40 -15.28 6.14
CA ARG A 268 -10.75 -14.94 7.54
C ARG A 268 -11.64 -13.70 7.68
N SER A 269 -11.86 -12.96 6.60
CA SER A 269 -12.89 -11.92 6.51
C SER A 269 -14.21 -12.54 6.04
N PRO A 270 -15.30 -12.38 6.80
CA PRO A 270 -16.64 -12.73 6.33
C PRO A 270 -16.97 -12.03 5.00
N TYR A 271 -17.77 -12.70 4.16
CA TYR A 271 -18.29 -12.18 2.88
C TYR A 271 -17.25 -11.81 1.80
N ALA A 272 -15.96 -12.05 2.01
CA ALA A 272 -14.91 -11.65 1.08
C ALA A 272 -15.10 -12.22 -0.34
N SER A 273 -15.48 -13.50 -0.47
CA SER A 273 -15.76 -14.11 -1.78
C SER A 273 -16.87 -13.38 -2.54
N ALA A 274 -17.95 -12.98 -1.84
CA ALA A 274 -19.02 -12.19 -2.45
C ALA A 274 -18.54 -10.77 -2.80
N MET A 275 -17.72 -10.16 -1.95
CA MET A 275 -17.13 -8.84 -2.20
C MET A 275 -16.23 -8.82 -3.42
N PHE A 276 -15.38 -9.85 -3.61
CA PHE A 276 -14.58 -10.00 -4.83
C PHE A 276 -15.47 -10.00 -6.05
N MET A 277 -16.50 -10.84 -6.10
CA MET A 277 -17.38 -10.94 -7.27
C MET A 277 -18.16 -9.65 -7.54
N ALA A 278 -18.65 -8.98 -6.49
CA ALA A 278 -19.38 -7.73 -6.62
C ALA A 278 -18.49 -6.62 -7.21
N GLN A 279 -17.30 -6.42 -6.64
CA GLN A 279 -16.36 -5.39 -7.10
C GLN A 279 -15.77 -5.75 -8.46
N MET A 280 -15.50 -7.03 -8.73
CA MET A 280 -15.11 -7.51 -10.06
C MET A 280 -16.14 -7.11 -11.11
N ALA A 281 -17.44 -7.35 -10.84
CA ALA A 281 -18.53 -7.01 -11.75
C ALA A 281 -18.63 -5.50 -12.04
N LEU A 282 -18.16 -4.64 -11.13
CA LEU A 282 -18.10 -3.20 -11.35
C LEU A 282 -16.99 -2.81 -12.31
N HIS A 283 -15.83 -3.47 -12.25
CA HIS A 283 -14.61 -3.01 -12.92
C HIS A 283 -14.19 -3.85 -14.14
N PHE A 284 -14.30 -5.18 -14.09
CA PHE A 284 -13.74 -6.11 -15.09
C PHE A 284 -14.78 -7.07 -15.68
N MET A 285 -14.44 -7.68 -16.81
CA MET A 285 -15.20 -8.85 -17.29
C MET A 285 -14.91 -10.04 -16.38
N MET A 286 -15.86 -10.97 -16.28
CA MET A 286 -15.70 -12.11 -15.38
C MET A 286 -14.59 -13.04 -15.88
N PRO A 287 -13.73 -13.53 -14.98
CA PRO A 287 -12.63 -14.41 -15.35
C PRO A 287 -13.15 -15.74 -15.93
N VAL A 288 -12.42 -16.29 -16.91
CA VAL A 288 -12.78 -17.59 -17.54
C VAL A 288 -12.48 -18.80 -16.67
N ASP A 289 -11.53 -18.67 -15.74
CA ASP A 289 -11.09 -19.74 -14.84
C ASP A 289 -10.55 -19.20 -13.50
N PHE A 290 -10.16 -20.13 -12.61
CA PHE A 290 -9.66 -19.78 -11.29
C PHE A 290 -8.28 -19.06 -11.31
N PRO A 291 -7.28 -19.46 -12.13
CA PRO A 291 -6.07 -18.67 -12.31
C PRO A 291 -6.34 -17.21 -12.72
N SER A 292 -7.25 -17.00 -13.67
CA SER A 292 -7.68 -15.66 -14.11
C SER A 292 -8.37 -14.90 -12.97
N LEU A 293 -9.16 -15.58 -12.14
CA LEU A 293 -9.75 -14.99 -10.94
C LEU A 293 -8.67 -14.53 -9.95
N VAL A 294 -7.66 -15.35 -9.69
CA VAL A 294 -6.54 -15.01 -8.79
C VAL A 294 -5.83 -13.75 -9.29
N TYR A 295 -5.42 -13.74 -10.55
CA TYR A 295 -4.82 -12.57 -11.21
C TYR A 295 -5.70 -11.33 -11.07
N LEU A 296 -6.99 -11.43 -11.41
CA LEU A 296 -7.89 -10.27 -11.36
C LEU A 296 -8.15 -9.78 -9.94
N THR A 297 -8.17 -10.63 -8.92
CA THR A 297 -8.31 -10.14 -7.52
C THR A 297 -7.11 -9.32 -7.09
N MET A 298 -5.90 -9.66 -7.55
CA MET A 298 -4.70 -8.86 -7.27
C MET A 298 -4.73 -7.52 -8.03
N VAL A 299 -5.10 -7.52 -9.31
CA VAL A 299 -5.25 -6.28 -10.10
C VAL A 299 -6.34 -5.38 -9.50
N LEU A 300 -7.47 -5.96 -9.09
CA LEU A 300 -8.58 -5.25 -8.45
C LEU A 300 -8.13 -4.59 -7.13
N GLN A 301 -7.35 -5.31 -6.32
CA GLN A 301 -6.75 -4.76 -5.11
C GLN A 301 -5.82 -3.58 -5.43
N ALA A 302 -4.90 -3.74 -6.38
CA ALA A 302 -3.95 -2.70 -6.76
C ALA A 302 -4.66 -1.42 -7.21
N GLU A 303 -5.66 -1.54 -8.10
CA GLU A 303 -6.46 -0.42 -8.57
C GLU A 303 -7.23 0.26 -7.43
N GLY A 304 -7.84 -0.52 -6.53
CA GLY A 304 -8.58 0.03 -5.39
C GLY A 304 -7.73 0.90 -4.47
N ILE A 305 -6.53 0.43 -4.11
CA ILE A 305 -5.61 1.18 -3.24
C ILE A 305 -5.02 2.37 -3.98
N ARG A 306 -4.66 2.23 -5.26
CA ARG A 306 -4.15 3.33 -6.11
C ARG A 306 -5.11 4.52 -6.14
N TYR A 307 -6.41 4.28 -6.27
CA TYR A 307 -7.44 5.33 -6.26
C TYR A 307 -7.36 6.23 -5.03
N GLY A 308 -7.19 5.64 -3.85
CA GLY A 308 -7.06 6.37 -2.60
C GLY A 308 -5.71 7.05 -2.46
N VAL A 309 -4.61 6.31 -2.64
CA VAL A 309 -3.26 6.84 -2.41
C VAL A 309 -2.94 8.02 -3.32
N GLU A 310 -3.21 7.90 -4.62
CA GLU A 310 -2.95 9.01 -5.53
C GLU A 310 -3.80 10.24 -5.18
N HIS A 311 -5.06 10.04 -4.77
CA HIS A 311 -5.94 11.12 -4.33
C HIS A 311 -5.38 11.86 -3.11
N TRP A 312 -4.96 11.12 -2.08
CA TRP A 312 -4.41 11.75 -0.87
C TRP A 312 -3.05 12.39 -1.12
N ARG A 313 -2.21 11.83 -2.00
CA ARG A 313 -0.96 12.47 -2.42
C ARG A 313 -1.18 13.74 -3.24
N ARG A 314 -2.18 13.79 -4.13
CA ARG A 314 -2.60 15.03 -4.81
C ARG A 314 -3.04 16.10 -3.79
N ASN A 315 -3.62 15.67 -2.68
CA ASN A 315 -4.10 16.54 -1.60
C ASN A 315 -3.12 16.69 -0.44
N ARG A 316 -1.81 16.54 -0.68
CA ARG A 316 -0.78 16.59 0.37
C ARG A 316 -0.66 17.90 1.16
N HIS A 317 -1.27 18.98 0.66
CA HIS A 317 -1.38 20.24 1.38
C HIS A 317 -2.29 20.11 2.61
N ARG A 318 -3.13 19.07 2.64
CA ARG A 318 -4.04 18.73 3.74
C ARG A 318 -3.70 17.37 4.37
N VAL A 319 -3.48 16.35 3.54
CA VAL A 319 -3.22 14.97 3.95
C VAL A 319 -1.72 14.76 4.10
N SER A 320 -1.27 14.22 5.23
CA SER A 320 0.17 14.10 5.54
C SER A 320 0.71 12.68 5.45
N GLY A 321 -0.13 11.69 5.17
CA GLY A 321 0.34 10.32 5.01
C GLY A 321 -0.74 9.30 4.75
N THR A 322 -0.30 8.16 4.22
CA THR A 322 -1.13 6.99 3.92
C THR A 322 -0.39 5.71 4.30
N LEU A 323 -1.00 4.89 5.16
CA LEU A 323 -0.53 3.56 5.51
C LEU A 323 -1.63 2.56 5.14
N TYR A 324 -1.47 1.85 4.03
CA TYR A 324 -2.49 0.86 3.64
C TYR A 324 -2.46 -0.36 4.57
N TRP A 325 -3.62 -0.94 4.81
CA TRP A 325 -3.76 -2.25 5.43
C TRP A 325 -3.76 -3.30 4.31
N GLN A 326 -2.78 -4.19 4.20
CA GLN A 326 -1.59 -4.41 5.06
C GLN A 326 -0.35 -4.76 4.23
N LEU A 327 0.85 -4.76 4.82
CA LEU A 327 2.09 -5.09 4.10
C LEU A 327 2.18 -6.59 3.77
N ASN A 328 2.17 -7.43 4.80
CA ASN A 328 2.62 -8.83 4.79
C ASN A 328 1.56 -9.79 5.37
N ASP A 329 1.79 -11.10 5.28
CA ASP A 329 0.95 -12.16 5.87
C ASP A 329 1.71 -13.01 6.90
N CYS A 330 0.96 -13.61 7.84
CA CYS A 330 1.50 -14.55 8.85
C CYS A 330 1.32 -16.04 8.48
N TRP A 331 0.61 -16.34 7.39
CA TRP A 331 0.37 -17.70 6.85
C TRP A 331 -0.22 -17.59 5.42
N PRO A 332 -0.21 -18.67 4.60
CA PRO A 332 -0.83 -18.64 3.26
C PRO A 332 -2.33 -18.35 3.34
N VAL A 333 -2.77 -17.18 2.86
CA VAL A 333 -4.14 -16.70 3.10
C VAL A 333 -4.59 -15.70 2.04
N ALA A 334 -5.90 -15.56 1.86
CA ALA A 334 -6.49 -14.38 1.22
C ALA A 334 -6.57 -13.23 2.23
N SER A 335 -5.96 -12.10 1.91
CA SER A 335 -5.83 -10.95 2.82
C SER A 335 -5.64 -9.66 2.04
N TRP A 336 -5.49 -8.57 2.80
CA TRP A 336 -5.16 -7.25 2.27
C TRP A 336 -3.66 -7.05 2.03
N SER A 337 -2.84 -8.08 2.16
CA SER A 337 -1.38 -7.97 2.02
C SER A 337 -0.99 -7.58 0.59
N SER A 338 0.08 -6.79 0.47
CA SER A 338 0.79 -6.56 -0.80
C SER A 338 1.87 -7.60 -1.08
N LEU A 339 2.43 -8.17 -0.02
CA LEU A 339 3.40 -9.28 -0.01
C LEU A 339 2.73 -10.48 0.64
N ASP A 340 2.64 -11.60 -0.08
CA ASP A 340 2.10 -12.81 0.52
C ASP A 340 3.06 -13.43 1.55
N TYR A 341 2.61 -14.51 2.21
CA TYR A 341 3.39 -15.21 3.24
C TYR A 341 4.77 -15.69 2.76
N PHE A 342 4.90 -16.08 1.49
CA PHE A 342 6.17 -16.52 0.93
C PHE A 342 7.05 -15.34 0.47
N GLY A 343 6.60 -14.10 0.66
CA GLY A 343 7.28 -12.88 0.22
C GLY A 343 7.12 -12.59 -1.26
N ARG A 344 6.10 -13.17 -1.93
CA ARG A 344 5.83 -12.91 -3.34
C ARG A 344 5.07 -11.60 -3.47
N TRP A 345 5.50 -10.76 -4.40
CA TRP A 345 4.85 -9.49 -4.67
C TRP A 345 3.53 -9.73 -5.39
N LYS A 346 2.44 -9.22 -4.83
CA LYS A 346 1.16 -9.07 -5.53
C LYS A 346 1.19 -7.82 -6.40
N ALA A 347 0.19 -7.66 -7.27
CA ALA A 347 0.01 -6.45 -8.07
C ALA A 347 0.07 -5.17 -7.23
N LEU A 348 -0.50 -5.20 -6.02
CA LEU A 348 -0.48 -4.05 -5.11
C LEU A 348 0.94 -3.57 -4.76
N HIS A 349 1.93 -4.45 -4.64
CA HIS A 349 3.28 -4.03 -4.23
C HIS A 349 4.05 -3.36 -5.39
N TYR A 350 3.82 -3.82 -6.62
CA TYR A 350 4.31 -3.12 -7.82
C TYR A 350 3.63 -1.77 -7.97
N GLU A 351 2.32 -1.72 -7.74
CA GLU A 351 1.55 -0.49 -7.79
C GLU A 351 1.95 0.48 -6.67
N SER A 352 2.28 -0.02 -5.48
CA SER A 352 2.74 0.82 -4.38
C SER A 352 4.07 1.49 -4.68
N ARG A 353 4.98 0.79 -5.37
CA ARG A 353 6.21 1.41 -5.87
C ARG A 353 5.92 2.58 -6.80
N ARG A 354 4.88 2.49 -7.65
CA ARG A 354 4.47 3.57 -8.57
C ARG A 354 3.80 4.71 -7.83
N PHE A 355 2.74 4.46 -7.06
CA PHE A 355 2.01 5.52 -6.36
C PHE A 355 2.78 6.13 -5.19
N TYR A 356 3.84 5.51 -4.69
CA TYR A 356 4.77 6.07 -3.71
C TYR A 356 6.08 6.59 -4.30
N ALA A 357 6.23 6.61 -5.62
CA ALA A 357 7.39 7.19 -6.28
C ALA A 357 7.66 8.63 -5.76
N PRO A 358 8.95 8.99 -5.52
CA PRO A 358 9.30 10.34 -5.06
C PRO A 358 8.74 11.45 -5.94
N LEU A 359 8.67 11.22 -7.25
CA LEU A 359 7.94 12.03 -8.21
C LEU A 359 6.81 11.20 -8.80
N LEU A 360 5.57 11.59 -8.52
CA LEU A 360 4.37 10.90 -8.97
C LEU A 360 3.66 11.72 -10.05
N LEU A 361 3.53 11.13 -11.23
CA LEU A 361 2.49 11.49 -12.20
C LEU A 361 1.21 10.74 -11.82
N SER A 362 0.08 11.43 -11.75
CA SER A 362 -1.24 10.80 -11.54
C SER A 362 -2.31 11.47 -12.38
N ILE A 363 -3.36 10.71 -12.71
CA ILE A 363 -4.51 11.19 -13.49
C ILE A 363 -5.73 11.22 -12.55
N GLU A 364 -6.30 12.40 -12.33
CA GLU A 364 -7.65 12.52 -11.77
C GLU A 364 -8.64 12.49 -12.94
N ASP A 365 -9.21 11.31 -13.17
CA ASP A 365 -10.21 11.07 -14.20
C ASP A 365 -11.64 11.34 -13.69
N ASP A 366 -12.44 11.99 -14.52
CA ASP A 366 -13.89 12.07 -14.39
C ASP A 366 -14.53 11.45 -15.63
N GLN A 367 -14.94 10.19 -15.51
CA GLN A 367 -15.53 9.42 -16.61
C GLN A 367 -16.90 9.96 -17.06
N GLN A 368 -17.64 10.66 -16.17
CA GLN A 368 -18.94 11.21 -16.53
C GLN A 368 -18.76 12.37 -17.51
N ASN A 369 -17.86 13.29 -17.17
CA ASN A 369 -17.56 14.46 -17.99
C ASN A 369 -16.47 14.20 -19.05
N ALA A 370 -15.84 13.02 -19.04
CA ALA A 370 -14.65 12.71 -19.83
C ALA A 370 -13.52 13.75 -19.60
N SER A 371 -13.36 14.20 -18.35
CA SER A 371 -12.29 15.12 -17.97
C SER A 371 -11.07 14.36 -17.46
N MET A 372 -9.90 14.80 -17.87
CA MET A 372 -8.61 14.28 -17.44
C MET A 372 -7.78 15.42 -16.86
N LYS A 373 -7.43 15.32 -15.58
CA LYS A 373 -6.50 16.25 -14.93
C LYS A 373 -5.20 15.53 -14.60
N LEU A 374 -4.09 16.10 -15.04
CA LEU A 374 -2.76 15.59 -14.74
C LEU A 374 -2.18 16.34 -13.55
N HIS A 375 -1.71 15.58 -12.58
CA HIS A 375 -1.05 16.10 -11.40
C HIS A 375 0.38 15.57 -11.30
N ILE A 376 1.28 16.45 -10.87
CA ILE A 376 2.64 16.08 -10.47
C ILE A 376 2.77 16.31 -8.97
N THR A 377 3.11 15.26 -8.23
CA THR A 377 3.36 15.30 -6.79
C THR A 377 4.81 14.94 -6.51
N SER A 378 5.55 15.81 -5.83
CA SER A 378 7.00 15.67 -5.60
C SER A 378 7.35 15.65 -4.12
N ASP A 379 7.84 14.52 -3.61
CA ASP A 379 8.43 14.40 -2.28
C ASP A 379 9.92 14.78 -2.26
N LEU A 380 10.46 15.23 -3.39
CA LEU A 380 11.85 15.66 -3.50
C LEU A 380 12.08 16.95 -2.71
N GLN A 381 13.27 17.10 -2.13
CA GLN A 381 13.69 18.34 -1.47
C GLN A 381 14.27 19.38 -2.44
N ASN A 382 14.58 18.97 -3.67
CA ASN A 382 14.98 19.84 -4.76
C ASN A 382 13.89 19.86 -5.83
N SER A 383 13.84 20.95 -6.60
CA SER A 383 12.92 21.03 -7.73
C SER A 383 13.27 20.01 -8.79
N TRP A 384 12.26 19.60 -9.56
CA TRP A 384 12.43 18.74 -10.71
C TRP A 384 11.90 19.44 -11.97
N GLU A 385 12.63 19.28 -13.07
CA GLU A 385 12.31 19.85 -14.38
C GLU A 385 12.34 18.75 -15.43
N GLY A 386 11.36 18.79 -16.33
CA GLY A 386 11.26 17.86 -17.44
C GLY A 386 10.03 18.16 -18.28
N LYS A 387 9.64 17.19 -19.09
CA LYS A 387 8.49 17.27 -19.99
C LYS A 387 7.37 16.35 -19.54
N MET A 388 6.15 16.78 -19.78
CA MET A 388 4.97 15.95 -19.72
C MET A 388 4.40 15.84 -21.11
N VAL A 389 4.27 14.61 -21.60
CA VAL A 389 3.65 14.29 -22.90
C VAL A 389 2.35 13.53 -22.63
N TRP A 390 1.25 14.00 -23.19
CA TRP A 390 -0.04 13.31 -23.13
C TRP A 390 -0.54 12.95 -24.53
N ARG A 391 -1.29 11.85 -24.61
CA ARG A 391 -1.87 11.30 -25.84
C ARG A 391 -3.27 10.79 -25.57
N LEU A 392 -4.24 11.27 -26.36
CA LEU A 392 -5.50 10.58 -26.58
C LEU A 392 -5.26 9.58 -27.71
N MET A 393 -5.36 8.29 -27.41
CA MET A 393 -5.01 7.24 -28.36
C MET A 393 -6.06 6.15 -28.42
N ARG A 394 -6.21 5.54 -29.58
CA ARG A 394 -7.01 4.33 -29.75
C ARG A 394 -6.27 3.11 -29.25
N LEU A 395 -7.02 2.04 -28.99
CA LEU A 395 -6.47 0.76 -28.53
C LEU A 395 -5.50 0.11 -29.53
N ASP A 396 -5.53 0.49 -30.80
CA ASP A 396 -4.60 0.02 -31.85
C ASP A 396 -3.33 0.87 -31.99
N GLY A 397 -3.22 1.96 -31.21
CA GLY A 397 -2.08 2.88 -31.24
C GLY A 397 -2.28 4.14 -32.06
N GLU A 398 -3.40 4.30 -32.77
CA GLU A 398 -3.70 5.55 -33.48
C GLU A 398 -3.80 6.71 -32.47
N VAL A 399 -2.89 7.68 -32.57
CA VAL A 399 -2.94 8.90 -31.75
C VAL A 399 -3.91 9.89 -32.39
N LEU A 400 -5.04 10.11 -31.71
CA LEU A 400 -6.08 11.04 -32.15
C LEU A 400 -5.70 12.48 -31.82
N GLU A 401 -5.08 12.67 -30.66
CA GLU A 401 -4.63 13.97 -30.20
C GLU A 401 -3.46 13.82 -29.23
N SER A 402 -2.58 14.81 -29.17
CA SER A 402 -1.46 14.81 -28.22
C SER A 402 -1.03 16.23 -27.87
N GLY A 403 -0.26 16.35 -26.79
CA GLY A 403 0.39 17.59 -26.41
C GLY A 403 1.62 17.35 -25.55
N GLU A 404 2.48 18.35 -25.52
CA GLU A 404 3.71 18.38 -24.73
C GLU A 404 3.77 19.67 -23.95
N LEU A 405 4.19 19.58 -22.69
CA LEU A 405 4.34 20.70 -21.77
C LEU A 405 5.66 20.56 -21.01
N GLU A 406 6.43 21.65 -20.93
CA GLU A 406 7.48 21.76 -19.93
C GLU A 406 6.83 21.84 -18.54
N VAL A 407 7.31 21.03 -17.61
CA VAL A 407 6.75 20.91 -16.27
C VAL A 407 7.84 21.11 -15.22
N PHE A 408 7.48 21.86 -14.19
CA PHE A 408 8.32 22.15 -13.03
C PHE A 408 7.60 21.67 -11.77
N ALA A 409 8.22 20.74 -11.06
CA ALA A 409 7.72 20.27 -9.76
C ALA A 409 8.49 20.99 -8.64
N GLN A 410 7.77 21.74 -7.81
CA GLN A 410 8.36 22.33 -6.61
C GLN A 410 8.74 21.24 -5.60
N PRO A 411 9.76 21.48 -4.75
CA PRO A 411 10.04 20.61 -3.62
C PRO A 411 8.81 20.44 -2.75
N LEU A 412 8.57 19.21 -2.30
CA LEU A 412 7.53 18.91 -1.31
C LEU A 412 6.13 19.46 -1.67
N SER A 413 5.77 19.46 -2.95
CA SER A 413 4.50 20.02 -3.44
C SER A 413 3.65 19.01 -4.23
N SER A 414 2.41 19.40 -4.51
CA SER A 414 1.56 18.77 -5.53
C SER A 414 0.86 19.87 -6.32
N ALA A 415 0.79 19.71 -7.64
CA ALA A 415 0.14 20.66 -8.52
C ALA A 415 -0.56 19.94 -9.68
N MET A 416 -1.75 20.45 -10.04
CA MET A 416 -2.36 20.14 -11.32
C MET A 416 -1.62 20.93 -12.40
N VAL A 417 -1.14 20.24 -13.44
CA VAL A 417 -0.33 20.84 -14.51
C VAL A 417 -1.07 20.90 -15.85
N PHE A 418 -2.12 20.10 -16.01
CA PHE A 418 -2.91 20.06 -17.22
C PHE A 418 -4.33 19.57 -16.90
N GLU A 419 -5.31 20.13 -17.59
CA GLU A 419 -6.70 19.67 -17.56
C GLU A 419 -7.27 19.74 -18.97
N LYS A 420 -7.99 18.69 -19.36
CA LYS A 420 -8.76 18.70 -20.59
C LYS A 420 -10.00 17.82 -20.51
N THR A 421 -11.08 18.32 -21.07
CA THR A 421 -12.34 17.60 -21.24
C THR A 421 -12.49 17.09 -22.67
N PHE A 422 -12.81 15.82 -22.82
CA PHE A 422 -13.04 15.13 -24.10
C PHE A 422 -14.53 14.84 -24.30
N GLY A 423 -15.37 15.84 -24.04
CA GLY A 423 -16.83 15.70 -24.03
C GLY A 423 -17.44 15.30 -25.38
N ASP A 424 -16.74 15.60 -26.48
CA ASP A 424 -17.19 15.29 -27.85
C ASP A 424 -17.06 13.80 -28.22
N LEU A 425 -16.35 12.99 -27.43
CA LEU A 425 -16.25 11.55 -27.67
C LEU A 425 -17.59 10.86 -27.44
N ALA A 426 -18.14 10.27 -28.50
CA ALA A 426 -19.29 9.39 -28.43
C ALA A 426 -18.96 8.14 -27.59
N LEU A 427 -19.99 7.49 -27.04
CA LEU A 427 -19.81 6.31 -26.19
C LEU A 427 -18.98 5.21 -26.88
N GLN A 428 -19.16 5.01 -28.18
CA GLN A 428 -18.39 4.01 -28.92
C GLN A 428 -16.89 4.38 -28.97
N GLU A 429 -16.58 5.65 -29.23
CA GLU A 429 -15.20 6.14 -29.27
C GLU A 429 -14.54 6.04 -27.88
N ARG A 430 -15.27 6.36 -26.80
CA ARG A 430 -14.78 6.20 -25.41
C ARG A 430 -14.39 4.76 -25.06
N ARG A 431 -14.99 3.76 -25.71
CA ARG A 431 -14.68 2.33 -25.49
C ARG A 431 -13.47 1.85 -26.28
N GLU A 432 -13.06 2.62 -27.29
CA GLU A 432 -11.93 2.33 -28.18
C GLU A 432 -10.74 3.25 -27.94
N THR A 433 -10.81 4.13 -26.92
CA THR A 433 -9.80 5.14 -26.65
C THR A 433 -9.38 5.16 -25.18
N VAL A 434 -8.12 5.56 -24.96
CA VAL A 434 -7.52 5.78 -23.65
C VAL A 434 -6.74 7.09 -23.65
N PHE A 435 -6.52 7.63 -22.45
CA PHE A 435 -5.68 8.79 -22.23
C PHE A 435 -4.39 8.34 -21.53
N ALA A 436 -3.25 8.50 -22.19
CA ALA A 436 -1.94 8.16 -21.66
C ALA A 436 -1.11 9.42 -21.42
N ALA A 437 -0.35 9.45 -20.34
CA ALA A 437 0.56 10.54 -20.02
C ALA A 437 1.91 10.00 -19.54
N GLN A 438 3.00 10.68 -19.93
CA GLN A 438 4.36 10.31 -19.59
C GLN A 438 5.13 11.52 -19.06
N LEU A 439 5.92 11.30 -18.01
CA LEU A 439 6.97 12.24 -17.60
C LEU A 439 8.28 11.84 -18.28
N ILE A 440 8.98 12.81 -18.84
CA ILE A 440 10.23 12.61 -19.57
C ILE A 440 11.29 13.55 -18.99
N GLN A 441 12.47 13.02 -18.70
CA GLN A 441 13.65 13.79 -18.34
C GLN A 441 14.84 13.22 -19.10
N GLU A 442 15.65 14.09 -19.70
CA GLU A 442 16.82 13.69 -20.51
C GLU A 442 16.49 12.62 -21.57
N ASP A 443 15.38 12.80 -22.29
CA ASP A 443 14.85 11.88 -23.30
C ASP A 443 14.50 10.46 -22.79
N GLN A 444 14.43 10.27 -21.47
CA GLN A 444 14.00 9.02 -20.84
C GLN A 444 12.64 9.17 -20.16
N VAL A 445 11.76 8.21 -20.42
CA VAL A 445 10.46 8.09 -19.74
C VAL A 445 10.70 7.71 -18.28
N GLN A 446 10.28 8.59 -17.37
CA GLN A 446 10.40 8.40 -15.93
C GLN A 446 9.18 7.65 -15.35
N SER A 447 8.00 7.92 -15.90
CA SER A 447 6.75 7.27 -15.49
C SER A 447 5.71 7.38 -16.60
N THR A 448 4.88 6.34 -16.74
CA THR A 448 3.70 6.31 -17.62
C THR A 448 2.45 6.14 -16.76
N GLN A 449 1.39 6.86 -17.09
CA GLN A 449 0.07 6.71 -16.50
C GLN A 449 -0.99 6.60 -17.59
N LEU A 450 -2.04 5.81 -17.33
CA LEU A 450 -3.13 5.61 -18.26
C LEU A 450 -4.48 5.68 -17.54
N ALA A 451 -5.41 6.43 -18.13
CA ALA A 451 -6.79 6.49 -17.70
C ALA A 451 -7.74 6.10 -18.84
N THR A 452 -8.90 5.58 -18.46
CA THR A 452 -9.94 5.14 -19.39
C THR A 452 -11.16 6.05 -19.29
N PHE A 453 -11.91 6.18 -20.38
CA PHE A 453 -13.16 6.95 -20.40
C PHE A 453 -14.38 6.13 -19.97
N VAL A 454 -14.19 4.83 -19.78
CA VAL A 454 -15.19 3.86 -19.33
C VAL A 454 -14.51 2.85 -18.40
N PRO A 455 -15.27 2.12 -17.56
CA PRO A 455 -14.75 0.98 -16.83
C PRO A 455 -14.06 -0.04 -17.74
N ASN A 456 -13.03 -0.72 -17.23
CA ASN A 456 -12.23 -1.70 -17.98
C ASN A 456 -13.09 -2.75 -18.73
N LYS A 457 -14.14 -3.25 -18.08
CA LYS A 457 -15.10 -4.21 -18.67
C LYS A 457 -15.85 -3.71 -19.92
N HIS A 458 -15.80 -2.41 -20.20
CA HIS A 458 -16.48 -1.79 -21.33
C HIS A 458 -15.54 -1.38 -22.46
N LEU A 459 -14.22 -1.39 -22.23
CA LEU A 459 -13.24 -1.24 -23.29
C LEU A 459 -13.39 -2.36 -24.32
N GLN A 460 -13.19 -2.03 -25.59
CA GLN A 460 -13.15 -3.01 -26.67
C GLN A 460 -11.75 -3.60 -26.83
N LEU A 461 -11.23 -4.17 -25.74
CA LEU A 461 -9.94 -4.85 -25.76
C LEU A 461 -9.99 -6.01 -26.75
N VAL A 462 -8.92 -6.14 -27.53
CA VAL A 462 -8.66 -7.25 -28.45
C VAL A 462 -7.38 -7.96 -28.01
N ASN A 463 -7.10 -9.12 -28.61
CA ASN A 463 -5.83 -9.80 -28.35
C ASN A 463 -4.66 -8.82 -28.58
N PRO A 464 -3.86 -8.50 -27.56
CA PRO A 464 -2.84 -7.47 -27.64
C PRO A 464 -1.66 -7.84 -28.55
N GLN A 465 -1.58 -9.11 -28.99
CA GLN A 465 -0.45 -9.63 -29.76
C GLN A 465 0.89 -9.45 -29.04
N LEU A 466 0.88 -9.74 -27.73
CA LEU A 466 2.03 -9.59 -26.85
C LEU A 466 3.22 -10.42 -27.35
N LYS A 467 4.41 -9.81 -27.30
CA LYS A 467 5.68 -10.45 -27.56
C LYS A 467 6.65 -10.08 -26.46
N ALA A 468 7.38 -11.07 -25.96
CA ALA A 468 8.45 -10.87 -25.00
C ALA A 468 9.76 -11.39 -25.58
N TYR A 469 10.80 -10.56 -25.51
CA TYR A 469 12.14 -10.88 -25.96
C TYR A 469 13.08 -10.89 -24.77
N LEU A 470 13.77 -12.01 -24.55
CA LEU A 470 14.67 -12.19 -23.42
C LEU A 470 16.12 -12.01 -23.88
N ARG A 471 16.89 -11.27 -23.11
CA ARG A 471 18.34 -11.13 -23.29
C ARG A 471 19.04 -11.22 -21.94
N GLN A 472 19.96 -12.16 -21.81
CA GLN A 472 20.86 -12.20 -20.67
C GLN A 472 21.87 -11.05 -20.78
N ILE A 473 22.08 -10.32 -19.68
CA ILE A 473 23.13 -9.31 -19.56
C ILE A 473 24.23 -9.78 -18.60
N GLU A 474 25.37 -9.07 -18.61
CA GLU A 474 26.43 -9.32 -17.63
C GLU A 474 25.88 -9.16 -16.19
N GLN A 475 26.42 -9.91 -15.24
CA GLN A 475 26.04 -9.94 -13.80
C GLN A 475 24.87 -10.86 -13.39
N GLY A 476 24.38 -11.73 -14.28
CA GLY A 476 23.36 -12.73 -13.89
C GLY A 476 21.95 -12.16 -13.81
N GLU A 477 21.66 -11.11 -14.57
CA GLU A 477 20.32 -10.55 -14.76
C GLU A 477 19.77 -10.89 -16.14
N CYS A 478 18.44 -10.99 -16.22
CA CYS A 478 17.68 -11.10 -17.47
C CYS A 478 17.01 -9.77 -17.78
N VAL A 479 17.08 -9.34 -19.03
CA VAL A 479 16.27 -8.25 -19.59
C VAL A 479 15.14 -8.85 -20.39
N ILE A 480 13.91 -8.39 -20.15
CA ILE A 480 12.69 -8.77 -20.85
C ILE A 480 12.15 -7.50 -21.53
N GLU A 481 12.16 -7.49 -22.86
CA GLU A 481 11.56 -6.44 -23.69
C GLU A 481 10.16 -6.92 -24.11
N VAL A 482 9.11 -6.19 -23.70
CA VAL A 482 7.71 -6.52 -23.97
C VAL A 482 7.14 -5.52 -24.97
N GLU A 483 6.51 -6.04 -26.02
CA GLU A 483 5.85 -5.27 -27.07
C GLU A 483 4.42 -5.75 -27.28
N ALA A 484 3.53 -4.86 -27.72
CA ALA A 484 2.15 -5.19 -28.04
C ALA A 484 1.71 -4.51 -29.35
N GLY A 485 0.89 -5.22 -30.14
CA GLY A 485 0.27 -4.69 -31.36
C GLY A 485 -1.02 -3.89 -31.10
N TYR A 486 -1.67 -4.16 -29.97
CA TYR A 486 -2.79 -3.38 -29.41
C TYR A 486 -2.54 -3.17 -27.91
N LEU A 487 -3.28 -2.27 -27.27
CA LEU A 487 -3.10 -1.94 -25.85
C LEU A 487 -3.18 -3.22 -25.01
N ALA A 488 -2.08 -3.56 -24.34
CA ALA A 488 -2.06 -4.63 -23.35
C ALA A 488 -2.17 -4.02 -21.96
N ARG A 489 -3.25 -4.35 -21.25
CA ARG A 489 -3.49 -3.82 -19.89
C ARG A 489 -3.04 -4.77 -18.80
N PHE A 490 -2.46 -4.20 -17.74
CA PHE A 490 -2.08 -4.89 -16.51
C PHE A 490 -1.21 -6.14 -16.71
N VAL A 491 -0.28 -6.10 -17.66
CA VAL A 491 0.56 -7.23 -18.07
C VAL A 491 1.36 -7.79 -16.89
N GLU A 492 1.09 -9.06 -16.56
CA GLU A 492 1.82 -9.85 -15.58
C GLU A 492 2.92 -10.69 -16.28
N LEU A 493 4.14 -10.55 -15.78
CA LEU A 493 5.25 -11.46 -16.00
C LEU A 493 5.35 -12.41 -14.81
N SER A 494 5.48 -13.71 -15.06
CA SER A 494 5.75 -14.70 -14.02
C SER A 494 6.65 -15.80 -14.54
N LEU A 495 7.39 -16.46 -13.63
CA LEU A 495 8.11 -17.70 -13.92
C LEU A 495 7.40 -18.82 -13.19
N ASP A 496 7.06 -19.92 -13.84
CA ASP A 496 6.34 -21.03 -13.18
C ASP A 496 7.18 -21.69 -12.08
N ASP A 497 8.48 -21.88 -12.32
CA ASP A 497 9.35 -22.72 -11.48
C ASP A 497 10.34 -21.93 -10.59
N ALA A 498 10.23 -20.60 -10.55
CA ALA A 498 11.10 -19.75 -9.73
C ALA A 498 10.36 -18.52 -9.19
N ASP A 499 10.74 -18.08 -7.99
CA ASP A 499 10.26 -16.82 -7.42
C ASP A 499 11.31 -15.74 -7.62
N VAL A 500 10.97 -14.73 -8.42
CA VAL A 500 11.81 -13.57 -8.71
C VAL A 500 11.01 -12.29 -8.51
N VAL A 501 11.70 -11.21 -8.15
CA VAL A 501 11.12 -9.87 -8.16
C VAL A 501 11.52 -9.22 -9.48
N PHE A 502 10.52 -8.84 -10.27
CA PHE A 502 10.74 -8.10 -11.51
C PHE A 502 10.97 -6.62 -11.21
N SER A 503 11.74 -5.95 -12.06
CA SER A 503 11.95 -4.50 -11.96
C SER A 503 10.65 -3.73 -12.23
N ASP A 504 9.67 -4.33 -12.92
CA ASP A 504 8.27 -3.92 -12.99
C ASP A 504 7.34 -5.07 -13.37
N ASN A 505 6.08 -5.00 -12.94
CA ASN A 505 5.07 -6.03 -13.22
C ASN A 505 3.64 -5.45 -13.10
N TYR A 506 2.63 -6.06 -13.72
CA TYR A 506 1.26 -5.53 -13.80
C TYR A 506 1.23 -4.12 -14.41
N PHE A 507 1.93 -3.92 -15.52
CA PHE A 507 2.05 -2.65 -16.23
C PHE A 507 1.21 -2.62 -17.51
N ASP A 508 0.88 -1.43 -18.00
CA ASP A 508 0.27 -1.27 -19.32
C ASP A 508 1.37 -1.18 -20.41
N VAL A 509 1.18 -1.85 -21.56
CA VAL A 509 2.05 -1.73 -22.74
C VAL A 509 1.29 -1.01 -23.85
N LEU A 510 1.74 0.20 -24.17
CA LEU A 510 1.16 1.02 -25.24
C LEU A 510 1.58 0.47 -26.62
N PRO A 511 0.69 0.45 -27.63
CA PRO A 511 1.05 0.00 -28.97
C PRO A 511 2.18 0.84 -29.57
N GLY A 512 3.17 0.17 -30.16
CA GLY A 512 4.34 0.83 -30.76
C GLY A 512 5.42 1.25 -29.76
N GLU A 513 5.27 0.92 -28.48
CA GLU A 513 6.31 1.09 -27.46
C GLU A 513 6.85 -0.25 -26.99
N THR A 514 8.14 -0.27 -26.67
CA THR A 514 8.82 -1.42 -26.06
C THR A 514 9.06 -1.11 -24.59
N LEU A 515 8.44 -1.88 -23.70
CA LEU A 515 8.67 -1.76 -22.26
C LEU A 515 9.77 -2.73 -21.84
N ARG A 516 10.73 -2.24 -21.05
CA ARG A 516 11.88 -3.03 -20.59
C ARG A 516 11.74 -3.33 -19.10
N VAL A 517 11.76 -4.62 -18.76
CA VAL A 517 11.79 -5.14 -17.39
C VAL A 517 13.08 -5.93 -17.17
N THR A 518 13.62 -5.93 -15.96
CA THR A 518 14.73 -6.78 -15.56
C THR A 518 14.35 -7.69 -14.38
N CYS A 519 15.02 -8.82 -14.24
CA CYS A 519 14.92 -9.67 -13.06
C CYS A 519 16.21 -10.47 -12.86
N PRO A 520 16.54 -10.91 -11.64
CA PRO A 520 17.67 -11.82 -11.43
C PRO A 520 17.42 -13.15 -12.14
N MET A 521 18.47 -13.71 -12.74
CA MET A 521 18.44 -15.08 -13.25
C MET A 521 18.40 -16.05 -12.05
N PRO A 522 17.46 -17.00 -12.00
CA PRO A 522 17.49 -18.05 -10.99
C PRO A 522 18.79 -18.85 -11.07
N GLU A 523 19.29 -19.32 -9.93
CA GLU A 523 20.57 -20.01 -9.84
C GLU A 523 20.59 -21.26 -10.73
N GLY A 524 21.60 -21.36 -11.59
CA GLY A 524 21.78 -22.50 -12.51
C GLY A 524 20.91 -22.45 -13.77
N TRP A 525 20.07 -21.43 -13.97
CA TRP A 525 19.22 -21.32 -15.15
C TRP A 525 19.97 -20.69 -16.34
N SER A 526 19.67 -21.20 -17.54
CA SER A 526 20.02 -20.56 -18.81
C SER A 526 18.90 -19.63 -19.29
N ILE A 527 19.17 -18.82 -20.32
CA ILE A 527 18.14 -17.98 -20.95
C ILE A 527 17.02 -18.84 -21.58
N ASP A 528 17.32 -20.06 -22.02
CA ASP A 528 16.33 -20.99 -22.55
C ASP A 528 15.42 -21.53 -21.45
N ASP A 529 15.94 -21.75 -20.24
CA ASP A 529 15.14 -22.17 -19.08
C ASP A 529 14.20 -21.03 -18.66
N MET A 530 14.70 -19.79 -18.63
CA MET A 530 13.87 -18.60 -18.44
C MET A 530 12.76 -18.49 -19.49
N ALA A 531 13.10 -18.65 -20.78
CA ALA A 531 12.13 -18.53 -21.86
C ALA A 531 11.03 -19.61 -21.81
N ARG A 532 11.34 -20.82 -21.31
CA ARG A 532 10.35 -21.89 -21.13
C ARG A 532 9.45 -21.68 -19.92
N SER A 533 9.94 -21.01 -18.88
CA SER A 533 9.19 -20.77 -17.64
C SER A 533 8.43 -19.43 -17.65
N LEU A 534 8.83 -18.48 -18.51
CA LEU A 534 8.20 -17.16 -18.58
C LEU A 534 6.78 -17.26 -19.14
N THR A 535 5.82 -16.84 -18.31
CA THR A 535 4.46 -16.56 -18.71
C THR A 535 4.26 -15.05 -18.80
N VAL A 536 3.61 -14.61 -19.88
CA VAL A 536 3.18 -13.23 -20.10
C VAL A 536 1.66 -13.24 -20.22
N PHE A 537 0.98 -12.64 -19.25
CA PHE A 537 -0.47 -12.67 -19.12
C PHE A 537 -1.00 -11.24 -19.04
N SER A 538 -2.16 -10.95 -19.61
CA SER A 538 -2.76 -9.61 -19.60
C SER A 538 -4.20 -9.64 -19.16
N LEU A 539 -4.78 -8.46 -18.95
CA LEU A 539 -6.21 -8.34 -18.70
C LEU A 539 -7.06 -9.02 -19.78
N TYR A 540 -6.63 -8.97 -21.05
CA TYR A 540 -7.37 -9.62 -22.14
C TYR A 540 -7.47 -11.13 -21.93
N ASP A 541 -6.36 -11.77 -21.55
CA ASP A 541 -6.28 -13.22 -21.37
C ASP A 541 -7.16 -13.74 -20.22
N SER A 542 -7.49 -12.87 -19.25
CA SER A 542 -8.33 -13.23 -18.10
C SER A 542 -9.79 -13.55 -18.44
N PHE A 543 -10.31 -13.04 -19.56
CA PHE A 543 -11.73 -13.19 -19.94
C PHE A 543 -11.96 -13.76 -21.35
N ALA A 544 -10.89 -13.98 -22.13
CA ALA A 544 -10.96 -14.29 -23.55
C ALA A 544 -11.23 -15.77 -23.87
#